data_AF-A0A1C7MV89-F1
#
_entry.id   AF-A0A1C7MV89-F1
#
_cell.length_a   1.000
_cell.length_b   1.000
_cell.length_c   1.000
_cell.angle_alpha   90.00
_cell.angle_beta   90.00
_cell.angle_gamma   90.00
#
_symmetry.space_group_name_H-M   'P 1'
#
loop_
_entity.id
_entity.type
_entity.pdbx_description
1 polymer ?
#
loop_
_entity_poly.entity_id
_entity_poly.type
_entity_poly.pdbx_seq_one_letter_code
_entity_poly.pdbx_strand_id
1 'polypeptide(L)'
;MSQMQYRHNLNLILSNLQEADDVPVQIALDKLEVYLNDHTVQEYQLSQVYSRLLYIIHKYANNKPISLKAAKCLGKLGALDPGLISVPTIDDTVFVINDFTRVDEVSDFVCELITNHLYPAYNAASSDTAIRRCIEYAIKPLLDAAGLQPSDLTISAERHQAKTHGFQKMPSAIQQFIAPFFVAAYEASWDTRTDDYPIFLKAQGFDNWIQAWYLRMASNSVGTAQKIFQALVPTVKSNLQDITQHLIPYLVMHSLLSGTGDDTRGVINELIDVIHANADSRIDHDNSATAWYRRALQVAVETTEYCRKWLNRVGRHDKEKESHVKRVNMFLQEMPRKEMGVAAFYAKAYPQSLMQFETYVKEKGASNIDGDLLDYLRQIYIQLEDSVDLKALMEMYTNVGGSYTNALKLDERISIYESLGRWDEVEVLYKGKTREEGASLPAYTGYLDCLKKTGSYDKMIYQTQVLSNQMPKWLPFINSYRIDASWRLKDWKSLEESSSLPMNRDIPALIGCIINEMHKNNCIEAAQLMDEARIKVIEQLTMSQSKSYRKSYPLLFNLQLIEELEESQVTSETPERAKHLENLEARWKKTFGNIVPHTQH
;
A
#
# COMPACT_ATOMS: atom_id res chain seq x y z
N MET A 1 26.01 16.47 -23.68
CA MET A 1 26.68 15.33 -22.99
C MET A 1 26.38 14.05 -23.76
N SER A 2 27.21 13.01 -23.67
CA SER A 2 26.97 11.74 -24.36
C SER A 2 25.87 10.92 -23.66
N GLN A 3 25.09 10.11 -24.40
CA GLN A 3 24.04 9.24 -23.83
C GLN A 3 24.52 8.36 -22.66
N MET A 4 25.82 8.04 -22.60
CA MET A 4 26.42 7.30 -21.49
C MET A 4 26.54 8.13 -20.20
N GLN A 5 26.87 9.42 -20.28
CA GLN A 5 26.90 10.32 -19.11
C GLN A 5 25.50 10.52 -18.52
N TYR A 6 24.47 10.58 -19.37
CA TYR A 6 23.08 10.70 -18.93
C TYR A 6 22.59 9.46 -18.19
N ARG A 7 22.91 8.26 -18.69
CA ARG A 7 22.59 7.01 -17.99
C ARG A 7 23.34 6.90 -16.66
N HIS A 8 24.60 7.32 -16.62
CA HIS A 8 25.40 7.32 -15.40
C HIS A 8 24.82 8.27 -14.34
N ASN A 9 24.43 9.48 -14.72
CA ASN A 9 23.82 10.45 -13.81
C ASN A 9 22.47 9.98 -13.28
N LEU A 10 21.60 9.40 -14.11
CA LEU A 10 20.32 8.87 -13.66
C LEU A 10 20.50 7.66 -12.74
N ASN A 11 21.45 6.77 -13.03
CA ASN A 11 21.78 5.66 -12.14
C ASN A 11 22.35 6.15 -10.79
N LEU A 12 23.10 7.25 -10.78
CA LEU A 12 23.60 7.88 -9.57
C LEU A 12 22.47 8.56 -8.76
N ILE A 13 21.49 9.17 -9.44
CA ILE A 13 20.28 9.67 -8.78
C ILE A 13 19.48 8.51 -8.19
N LEU A 14 19.29 7.41 -8.95
CA LEU A 14 18.60 6.22 -8.48
C LEU A 14 19.33 5.55 -7.30
N SER A 15 20.66 5.53 -7.27
CA SER A 15 21.41 5.03 -6.11
C SER A 15 21.23 5.94 -4.89
N ASN A 16 21.20 7.25 -5.08
CA ASN A 16 20.98 8.18 -3.97
C ASN A 16 19.53 8.12 -3.45
N LEU A 17 18.56 7.78 -4.31
CA LEU A 17 17.18 7.44 -3.90
C LEU A 17 17.08 6.08 -3.21
N GLN A 18 18.15 5.28 -3.23
CA GLN A 18 18.25 4.03 -2.46
C GLN A 18 18.81 4.24 -1.06
N GLU A 19 19.45 5.38 -0.79
CA GLU A 19 19.94 5.71 0.54
C GLU A 19 18.76 5.90 1.50
N ALA A 20 18.95 5.52 2.76
CA ALA A 20 17.91 5.61 3.79
C ALA A 20 18.03 6.89 4.65
N ASP A 21 18.94 7.82 4.32
CA ASP A 21 19.00 9.15 4.92
C ASP A 21 18.02 10.12 4.20
N ASP A 22 17.31 10.95 4.96
CA ASP A 22 16.30 11.89 4.42
C ASP A 22 16.91 12.97 3.52
N VAL A 23 18.11 13.47 3.86
CA VAL A 23 18.76 14.58 3.16
C VAL A 23 19.26 14.18 1.76
N PRO A 24 19.98 13.06 1.59
CA PRO A 24 20.34 12.57 0.25
C PRO A 24 19.13 12.26 -0.62
N VAL A 25 18.04 11.71 -0.06
CA VAL A 25 16.80 11.47 -0.80
C VAL A 25 16.20 12.78 -1.28
N GLN A 26 16.13 13.82 -0.45
CA GLN A 26 15.65 15.15 -0.86
C GLN A 26 16.52 15.76 -1.97
N ILE A 27 17.84 15.71 -1.84
CA ILE A 27 18.77 16.23 -2.86
C ILE A 27 18.65 15.43 -4.15
N ALA A 28 18.44 14.12 -4.07
CA ALA A 28 18.26 13.26 -5.23
C ALA A 28 16.92 13.56 -5.94
N LEU A 29 15.85 13.82 -5.19
CA LEU A 29 14.57 14.27 -5.75
C LEU A 29 14.70 15.64 -6.42
N ASP A 30 15.42 16.60 -5.83
CA ASP A 30 15.67 17.91 -6.45
C ASP A 30 16.47 17.78 -7.75
N LYS A 31 17.50 16.92 -7.75
CA LYS A 31 18.26 16.61 -8.98
C LYS A 31 17.41 15.89 -10.02
N LEU A 32 16.53 14.98 -9.59
CA LEU A 32 15.61 14.28 -10.49
C LEU A 32 14.62 15.26 -11.11
N GLU A 33 14.07 16.18 -10.32
CA GLU A 33 13.14 17.18 -10.79
C GLU A 33 13.75 18.05 -11.91
N VAL A 34 14.99 18.52 -11.72
CA VAL A 34 15.73 19.27 -12.74
C VAL A 34 16.01 18.39 -13.96
N TYR A 35 16.41 17.13 -13.74
CA TYR A 35 16.69 16.19 -14.83
C TYR A 35 15.46 15.91 -15.71
N LEU A 36 14.28 15.80 -15.11
CA LEU A 36 13.02 15.55 -15.80
C LEU A 36 12.55 16.75 -16.65
N ASN A 37 12.91 17.98 -16.26
CA ASN A 37 12.64 19.17 -17.07
C ASN A 37 13.47 19.18 -18.37
N ASP A 38 14.73 18.78 -18.28
CA ASP A 38 15.69 18.92 -19.38
C ASP A 38 15.69 17.72 -20.34
N HIS A 39 15.26 16.53 -19.89
CA HIS A 39 15.49 15.27 -20.60
C HIS A 39 14.31 14.28 -20.56
N THR A 40 14.09 13.59 -21.67
CA THR A 40 13.15 12.47 -21.75
C THR A 40 13.82 11.18 -21.29
N VAL A 41 13.28 10.56 -20.23
CA VAL A 41 13.76 9.28 -19.68
C VAL A 41 13.49 8.13 -20.67
N GLN A 42 14.42 7.16 -20.76
CA GLN A 42 14.25 5.95 -21.58
C GLN A 42 13.30 4.93 -20.91
N GLU A 43 12.53 4.18 -21.71
CA GLU A 43 11.49 3.23 -21.24
C GLU A 43 11.98 2.22 -20.18
N TYR A 44 13.20 1.68 -20.31
CA TYR A 44 13.69 0.68 -19.35
C TYR A 44 13.95 1.30 -17.96
N GLN A 45 14.48 2.52 -17.90
CA GLN A 45 14.79 3.23 -16.65
C GLN A 45 13.51 3.80 -16.03
N LEU A 46 12.52 4.10 -16.86
CA LEU A 46 11.23 4.63 -16.46
C LEU A 46 10.51 3.70 -15.48
N SER A 47 10.54 2.38 -15.74
CA SER A 47 9.95 1.38 -14.84
C SER A 47 10.57 1.41 -13.43
N GLN A 48 11.89 1.57 -13.35
CA GLN A 48 12.63 1.64 -12.09
C GLN A 48 12.36 2.96 -11.36
N VAL A 49 12.27 4.08 -12.10
CA VAL A 49 11.94 5.39 -11.54
C VAL A 49 10.53 5.39 -10.95
N TYR A 50 9.52 4.88 -11.66
CA TYR A 50 8.16 4.75 -11.12
C TYR A 50 8.12 3.88 -9.87
N SER A 51 8.74 2.70 -9.94
CA SER A 51 8.81 1.77 -8.82
C SER A 51 9.40 2.45 -7.58
N ARG A 52 10.50 3.19 -7.75
CA ARG A 52 11.20 3.85 -6.65
C ARG A 52 10.46 5.08 -6.12
N LEU A 53 9.86 5.90 -6.98
CA LEU A 53 9.08 7.06 -6.55
C LEU A 53 7.80 6.66 -5.81
N LEU A 54 7.08 5.65 -6.33
CA LEU A 54 5.93 5.08 -5.62
C LEU A 54 6.37 4.53 -4.26
N TYR A 55 7.47 3.78 -4.22
CA TYR A 55 8.03 3.29 -2.97
C TYR A 55 8.35 4.42 -1.96
N ILE A 56 8.97 5.52 -2.40
CA ILE A 56 9.30 6.67 -1.56
C ILE A 56 8.04 7.32 -1.00
N ILE A 57 6.98 7.50 -1.80
CA ILE A 57 5.71 8.07 -1.32
C ILE A 57 5.12 7.23 -0.19
N HIS A 58 5.15 5.89 -0.32
CA HIS A 58 4.65 5.01 0.74
C HIS A 58 5.56 5.04 1.97
N LYS A 59 6.88 4.99 1.80
CA LYS A 59 7.86 5.00 2.91
C LYS A 59 7.83 6.32 3.70
N TYR A 60 7.72 7.45 2.99
CA TYR A 60 7.78 8.79 3.54
C TYR A 60 6.39 9.44 3.67
N ALA A 61 5.34 8.64 3.83
CA ALA A 61 3.97 9.14 3.98
C ALA A 61 3.83 10.23 5.06
N ASN A 62 4.56 10.08 6.18
CA ASN A 62 4.57 11.05 7.28
C ASN A 62 5.46 12.28 7.02
N ASN A 63 6.42 12.18 6.09
CA ASN A 63 7.34 13.26 5.73
C ASN A 63 6.81 14.01 4.49
N LYS A 64 5.90 14.96 4.74
CA LYS A 64 5.23 15.76 3.71
C LYS A 64 6.16 16.38 2.64
N PRO A 65 7.30 17.03 2.96
CA PRO A 65 8.13 17.65 1.94
C PRO A 65 8.77 16.64 0.99
N ILE A 66 9.17 15.45 1.46
CA ILE A 66 9.72 14.39 0.60
C ILE A 66 8.64 13.84 -0.32
N SER A 67 7.47 13.51 0.24
CA SER A 67 6.35 12.98 -0.52
C SER A 67 5.82 13.96 -1.57
N LEU A 68 5.82 15.26 -1.26
CA LEU A 68 5.41 16.31 -2.20
C LEU A 68 6.40 16.44 -3.38
N LYS A 69 7.71 16.44 -3.11
CA LYS A 69 8.73 16.43 -4.18
C LYS A 69 8.65 15.17 -5.04
N ALA A 70 8.44 14.00 -4.43
CA ALA A 70 8.24 12.76 -5.15
C ALA A 70 6.98 12.79 -6.03
N ALA A 71 5.88 13.37 -5.55
CA ALA A 71 4.65 13.55 -6.32
C ALA A 71 4.83 14.52 -7.50
N LYS A 72 5.59 15.60 -7.33
CA LYS A 72 5.97 16.49 -8.45
C LYS A 72 6.77 15.74 -9.52
N CYS A 73 7.75 14.93 -9.10
CA CYS A 73 8.51 14.08 -10.03
C CYS A 73 7.60 13.09 -10.80
N LEU A 74 6.63 12.47 -10.11
CA LEU A 74 5.63 11.59 -10.75
C LEU A 74 4.72 12.35 -11.73
N GLY A 75 4.27 13.56 -11.37
CA GLY A 75 3.48 14.42 -12.25
C GLY A 75 4.22 14.76 -13.55
N LYS A 76 5.51 15.10 -13.46
CA LYS A 76 6.38 15.38 -14.62
C LYS A 76 6.63 14.17 -15.51
N LEU A 77 6.71 12.98 -14.92
CA LEU A 77 6.82 11.73 -15.67
C LEU A 77 5.51 11.39 -16.40
N GLY A 78 4.39 11.75 -15.81
CA GLY A 78 3.05 11.55 -16.36
C GLY A 78 2.44 10.19 -16.03
N ALA A 79 1.25 9.93 -16.57
CA ALA A 79 0.56 8.65 -16.49
C ALA A 79 0.75 7.91 -17.81
N LEU A 80 1.68 6.95 -17.85
CA LEU A 80 1.82 6.05 -19.00
C LEU A 80 0.83 4.91 -18.92
N ASP A 81 0.38 4.48 -20.09
CA ASP A 81 -0.43 3.28 -20.24
C ASP A 81 0.16 2.10 -19.45
N PRO A 82 -0.58 1.54 -18.48
CA PRO A 82 -0.17 0.35 -17.73
C PRO A 82 0.13 -0.87 -18.63
N GLY A 83 -0.43 -0.94 -19.85
CA GLY A 83 -0.13 -1.98 -20.83
C GLY A 83 1.25 -1.83 -21.50
N LEU A 84 1.83 -0.63 -21.50
CA LEU A 84 3.14 -0.36 -22.10
C LEU A 84 4.30 -0.53 -21.10
N ILE A 85 4.02 -0.52 -19.79
CA ILE A 85 5.05 -0.54 -18.76
C ILE A 85 4.77 -1.55 -17.65
N SER A 86 5.73 -2.44 -17.41
CA SER A 86 5.72 -3.33 -16.25
C SER A 86 6.56 -2.72 -15.13
N VAL A 87 5.90 -2.07 -14.18
CA VAL A 87 6.57 -1.50 -12.99
C VAL A 87 6.66 -2.58 -11.91
N PRO A 88 7.87 -3.04 -11.53
CA PRO A 88 8.02 -4.01 -10.46
C PRO A 88 7.66 -3.38 -9.12
N THR A 89 6.95 -4.10 -8.27
CA THR A 89 6.76 -3.71 -6.87
C THR A 89 8.02 -4.01 -6.09
N ILE A 90 8.60 -3.01 -5.41
CA ILE A 90 9.72 -3.24 -4.49
C ILE A 90 9.16 -3.91 -3.22
N ASP A 91 9.57 -5.16 -3.01
CA ASP A 91 9.32 -5.91 -1.79
C ASP A 91 10.53 -5.76 -0.86
N ASP A 92 10.32 -5.14 0.30
CA ASP A 92 11.36 -4.90 1.31
C ASP A 92 11.50 -6.08 2.28
N THR A 93 10.73 -7.16 2.12
CA THR A 93 10.79 -8.29 3.06
C THR A 93 12.19 -8.86 3.14
N VAL A 94 12.77 -8.85 4.35
CA VAL A 94 14.00 -9.57 4.64
C VAL A 94 13.68 -11.05 4.77
N PHE A 95 14.48 -11.90 4.13
CA PHE A 95 14.30 -13.35 4.18
C PHE A 95 15.31 -13.96 5.14
N VAL A 96 14.79 -14.54 6.22
CA VAL A 96 15.56 -15.37 7.15
C VAL A 96 15.47 -16.82 6.68
N ILE A 97 16.50 -17.29 5.98
CA ILE A 97 16.59 -18.60 5.33
C ILE A 97 17.17 -19.67 6.28
N ASN A 98 18.18 -19.33 7.07
CA ASN A 98 18.92 -20.30 7.90
C ASN A 98 18.61 -20.12 9.39
N ASP A 99 17.43 -19.61 9.72
CA ASP A 99 16.91 -19.56 11.09
C ASP A 99 17.90 -18.92 12.10
N PHE A 100 18.50 -17.79 11.71
CA PHE A 100 19.46 -17.04 12.53
C PHE A 100 20.73 -17.82 12.93
N THR A 101 21.07 -18.91 12.23
CA THR A 101 22.31 -19.67 12.47
C THR A 101 23.55 -18.97 11.89
N ARG A 102 23.39 -18.20 10.81
CA ARG A 102 24.47 -17.46 10.16
C ARG A 102 24.60 -16.04 10.71
N VAL A 103 25.83 -15.66 11.03
CA VAL A 103 26.14 -14.31 11.57
C VAL A 103 25.82 -13.21 10.55
N ASP A 104 26.10 -13.44 9.26
CA ASP A 104 25.80 -12.45 8.19
C ASP A 104 24.29 -12.16 8.10
N GLU A 105 23.48 -13.21 8.20
CA GLU A 105 22.02 -13.13 8.12
C GLU A 105 21.41 -12.44 9.34
N VAL A 106 21.98 -12.70 10.54
CA VAL A 106 21.61 -11.98 11.76
C VAL A 106 21.97 -10.50 11.64
N SER A 107 23.15 -10.17 11.11
CA SER A 107 23.61 -8.79 10.92
C SER A 107 22.69 -8.02 9.96
N ASP A 108 22.37 -8.60 8.80
CA ASP A 108 21.48 -7.98 7.82
C ASP A 108 20.08 -7.76 8.38
N PHE A 109 19.51 -8.75 9.09
CA PHE A 109 18.20 -8.62 9.74
C PHE A 109 18.19 -7.55 10.83
N VAL A 110 19.20 -7.52 11.70
CA VAL A 110 19.31 -6.52 12.77
C VAL A 110 19.47 -5.11 12.19
N CYS A 111 20.29 -4.93 11.16
CA CYS A 111 20.47 -3.63 10.51
C CYS A 111 19.17 -3.15 9.86
N GLU A 112 18.41 -4.05 9.23
CA GLU A 112 17.13 -3.72 8.62
C GLU A 112 16.08 -3.33 9.68
N LEU A 113 15.97 -4.12 10.76
CA LEU A 113 15.09 -3.84 11.89
C LEU A 113 15.41 -2.49 12.54
N ILE A 114 16.69 -2.16 12.70
CA ILE A 114 17.08 -0.86 13.26
C ILE A 114 16.74 0.27 12.30
N THR A 115 17.03 0.10 11.01
CA THR A 115 16.85 1.15 9.99
C THR A 115 15.37 1.46 9.73
N ASN A 116 14.55 0.44 9.55
CA ASN A 116 13.17 0.59 9.09
C ASN A 116 12.16 0.70 10.23
N HIS A 117 12.46 0.16 11.42
CA HIS A 117 11.49 0.07 12.51
C HIS A 117 11.93 0.77 13.81
N LEU A 118 13.12 0.46 14.35
CA LEU A 118 13.52 1.01 15.65
C LEU A 118 13.90 2.50 15.60
N TYR A 119 14.67 2.92 14.59
CA TYR A 119 15.08 4.32 14.45
C TYR A 119 13.89 5.26 14.17
N PRO A 120 12.96 4.93 13.24
CA PRO A 120 11.73 5.71 13.07
C PRO A 120 10.86 5.75 14.33
N ALA A 121 10.71 4.63 15.05
CA ALA A 121 9.95 4.59 16.30
C ALA A 121 10.59 5.48 17.38
N TYR A 122 11.92 5.52 17.47
CA TYR A 122 12.65 6.39 18.41
C TYR A 122 12.42 7.89 18.12
N ASN A 123 12.40 8.26 16.84
CA ASN A 123 12.14 9.63 16.40
C ASN A 123 10.67 10.03 16.62
N ALA A 124 9.73 9.13 16.34
CA ALA A 124 8.31 9.34 16.58
C ALA A 124 7.98 9.50 18.08
N ALA A 125 8.67 8.74 18.95
CA ALA A 125 8.51 8.79 20.41
C ALA A 125 9.16 10.03 21.07
N SER A 126 9.21 11.17 20.38
CA SER A 126 9.89 12.39 20.87
C SER A 126 9.37 12.92 22.20
N SER A 127 8.13 12.61 22.56
CA SER A 127 7.50 12.98 23.83
C SER A 127 7.62 11.92 24.93
N ASP A 128 7.89 10.64 24.61
CA ASP A 128 7.86 9.55 25.59
C ASP A 128 9.25 8.99 25.90
N THR A 129 9.77 9.41 27.06
CA THR A 129 11.09 8.98 27.55
C THR A 129 11.15 7.50 27.93
N ALA A 130 10.02 6.86 28.25
CA ALA A 130 9.99 5.44 28.63
C ALA A 130 10.16 4.54 27.39
N ILE A 131 9.45 4.84 26.31
CA ILE A 131 9.57 4.11 25.03
C ILE A 131 10.98 4.24 24.46
N ARG A 132 11.56 5.45 24.50
CA ARG A 132 12.95 5.69 24.07
C ARG A 132 13.93 4.80 24.82
N ARG A 133 13.84 4.74 26.15
CA ARG A 133 14.69 3.87 26.98
C ARG A 133 14.51 2.38 26.64
N CYS A 134 13.30 1.94 26.30
CA CYS A 134 13.05 0.57 25.86
C CYS A 134 13.74 0.26 24.53
N ILE A 135 13.71 1.20 23.57
CA ILE A 135 14.39 1.07 22.28
C ILE A 135 15.91 1.10 22.46
N GLU A 136 16.44 2.03 23.25
CA GLU A 136 17.86 2.13 23.59
C GLU A 136 18.38 0.83 24.21
N TYR A 137 17.62 0.24 25.13
CA TYR A 137 17.94 -1.07 25.71
C TYR A 137 17.95 -2.16 24.63
N ALA A 138 16.93 -2.22 23.77
CA ALA A 138 16.83 -3.28 22.76
C ALA A 138 17.98 -3.25 21.75
N ILE A 139 18.49 -2.07 21.39
CA ILE A 139 19.58 -1.91 20.41
C ILE A 139 20.85 -2.63 20.85
N LYS A 140 21.25 -2.53 22.14
CA LYS A 140 22.52 -3.09 22.59
C LYS A 140 22.60 -4.63 22.43
N PRO A 141 21.68 -5.44 22.97
CA PRO A 141 21.73 -6.88 22.80
C PRO A 141 21.53 -7.32 21.35
N LEU A 142 20.84 -6.53 20.52
CA LEU A 142 20.72 -6.80 19.08
C LEU A 142 22.07 -6.66 18.37
N LEU A 143 22.84 -5.62 18.68
CA LEU A 143 24.20 -5.44 18.13
C LEU A 143 25.14 -6.57 18.60
N ASP A 144 25.02 -6.98 19.86
CA ASP A 144 25.81 -8.10 20.40
C ASP A 144 25.44 -9.43 19.73
N ALA A 145 24.15 -9.66 19.46
CA ALA A 145 23.67 -10.82 18.73
C ALA A 145 24.14 -10.82 17.26
N ALA A 146 24.22 -9.65 16.62
CA ALA A 146 24.80 -9.47 15.29
C ALA A 146 26.34 -9.62 15.26
N GLY A 147 26.99 -9.63 16.43
CA GLY A 147 28.44 -9.72 16.54
C GLY A 147 29.17 -8.47 16.05
N LEU A 148 28.49 -7.33 15.96
CA LEU A 148 29.07 -6.04 15.56
C LEU A 148 29.89 -5.47 16.71
N GLN A 149 31.11 -4.98 16.43
CA GLN A 149 32.02 -4.45 17.43
C GLN A 149 32.34 -2.97 17.17
N PRO A 150 32.76 -2.19 18.19
CA PRO A 150 33.17 -0.79 18.02
C PRO A 150 34.31 -0.62 17.00
N SER A 151 35.14 -1.65 16.81
CA SER A 151 36.22 -1.69 15.81
C SER A 151 35.75 -1.77 14.37
N ASP A 152 34.46 -2.04 14.11
CA ASP A 152 33.87 -2.04 12.77
C ASP A 152 33.51 -0.62 12.29
N LEU A 153 33.62 0.40 13.16
CA LEU A 153 33.46 1.82 12.84
C LEU A 153 34.64 2.39 12.05
N THR A 154 35.83 1.76 12.11
CA THR A 154 37.01 2.21 11.39
C THR A 154 37.13 1.50 10.05
N ILE A 155 37.24 2.28 8.97
CA ILE A 155 37.14 1.89 7.56
C ILE A 155 38.26 0.90 7.08
N SER A 156 39.08 0.34 7.97
CA SER A 156 40.29 -0.39 7.57
C SER A 156 40.32 -1.85 8.06
N ALA A 157 39.78 -2.77 7.26
CA ALA A 157 40.36 -4.11 7.06
C ALA A 157 39.61 -4.90 5.97
N GLU A 158 40.30 -5.21 4.87
CA GLU A 158 39.87 -6.02 3.73
C GLU A 158 39.46 -7.48 4.08
N ARG A 159 39.46 -7.87 5.37
CA ARG A 159 39.08 -9.22 5.84
C ARG A 159 37.72 -9.29 6.55
N HIS A 160 37.00 -8.19 6.75
CA HIS A 160 35.72 -8.15 7.50
C HIS A 160 34.48 -7.85 6.65
N GLN A 161 34.62 -7.74 5.33
CA GLN A 161 33.58 -7.28 4.39
C GLN A 161 32.25 -8.05 4.43
N ALA A 162 32.21 -9.31 4.86
CA ALA A 162 30.96 -10.07 4.96
C ALA A 162 30.13 -9.73 6.21
N LYS A 163 30.79 -9.40 7.33
CA LYS A 163 30.12 -9.17 8.63
C LYS A 163 29.57 -7.75 8.77
N THR A 164 30.21 -6.79 8.10
CA THR A 164 29.91 -5.35 8.21
C THR A 164 29.11 -4.81 7.02
N HIS A 165 28.75 -5.64 6.06
CA HIS A 165 28.02 -5.20 4.86
C HIS A 165 26.66 -4.57 5.17
N GLY A 166 25.89 -5.16 6.11
CA GLY A 166 24.63 -4.57 6.59
C GLY A 166 24.83 -3.22 7.26
N PHE A 167 25.82 -3.11 8.17
CA PHE A 167 26.15 -1.88 8.88
C PHE A 167 26.65 -0.76 7.95
N GLN A 168 27.49 -1.10 6.97
CA GLN A 168 28.00 -0.16 5.96
C GLN A 168 26.90 0.35 5.02
N LYS A 169 25.83 -0.42 4.82
CA LYS A 169 24.64 0.01 4.09
C LYS A 169 23.71 0.91 4.89
N MET A 170 23.87 0.97 6.22
CA MET A 170 23.03 1.82 7.04
C MET A 170 23.32 3.30 6.76
N PRO A 171 22.31 4.16 6.83
CA PRO A 171 22.48 5.60 6.69
C PRO A 171 23.44 6.17 7.74
N SER A 172 24.14 7.23 7.37
CA SER A 172 25.17 7.86 8.21
C SER A 172 24.59 8.41 9.52
N ALA A 173 23.35 8.92 9.49
CA ALA A 173 22.64 9.37 10.68
C ALA A 173 22.36 8.23 11.66
N ILE A 174 22.05 7.04 11.15
CA ILE A 174 21.76 5.85 11.96
C ILE A 174 23.06 5.26 12.52
N GLN A 175 24.15 5.27 11.76
CA GLN A 175 25.47 4.86 12.27
C GLN A 175 25.93 5.76 13.44
N GLN A 176 25.75 7.08 13.33
CA GLN A 176 26.04 8.02 14.43
C GLN A 176 25.13 7.80 15.64
N PHE A 177 23.85 7.49 15.40
CA PHE A 177 22.90 7.15 16.46
C PHE A 177 23.29 5.86 17.19
N ILE A 178 23.77 4.84 16.46
CA ILE A 178 24.16 3.55 17.04
C ILE A 178 25.50 3.63 17.82
N ALA A 179 26.40 4.52 17.40
CA ALA A 179 27.75 4.67 17.96
C ALA A 179 27.83 4.67 19.51
N PRO A 180 27.02 5.45 20.27
CA PRO A 180 27.06 5.43 21.73
C PRO A 180 26.61 4.10 22.35
N PHE A 181 25.75 3.33 21.68
CA PHE A 181 25.22 2.08 22.21
C PHE A 181 26.25 0.95 22.19
N PHE A 182 27.35 1.04 21.46
CA PHE A 182 28.41 0.03 21.55
C PHE A 182 29.12 0.01 22.91
N VAL A 183 29.14 1.14 23.63
CA VAL A 183 29.83 1.30 24.91
C VAL A 183 28.87 1.22 26.10
N ALA A 184 27.57 1.43 25.86
CA ALA A 184 26.59 1.52 26.93
C ALA A 184 26.31 0.15 27.58
N ALA A 185 26.27 0.15 28.92
CA ALA A 185 25.87 -1.00 29.73
C ALA A 185 24.44 -0.78 30.24
N TYR A 186 23.46 -1.23 29.45
CA TYR A 186 22.06 -1.21 29.87
C TYR A 186 21.69 -2.58 30.44
N GLU A 187 21.29 -2.61 31.71
CA GLU A 187 20.67 -3.79 32.34
C GLU A 187 19.21 -3.47 32.65
N ALA A 188 18.30 -4.28 32.13
CA ALA A 188 16.89 -4.19 32.44
C ALA A 188 16.35 -5.61 32.67
N SER A 189 15.55 -5.76 33.72
CA SER A 189 14.89 -7.01 34.08
C SER A 189 13.40 -6.85 33.88
N TRP A 190 12.79 -7.80 33.18
CA TRP A 190 11.38 -7.78 32.83
C TRP A 190 10.74 -9.10 33.21
N ASP A 191 9.48 -9.04 33.65
CA ASP A 191 8.73 -10.25 33.98
C ASP A 191 8.51 -11.10 32.71
N THR A 192 8.97 -12.35 32.70
CA THR A 192 8.86 -13.26 31.55
C THR A 192 7.69 -14.23 31.68
N ARG A 193 6.71 -13.94 32.54
CA ARG A 193 5.49 -14.76 32.64
C ARG A 193 4.86 -14.96 31.26
N THR A 194 4.60 -16.21 30.95
CA THR A 194 3.95 -16.64 29.72
C THR A 194 2.63 -17.30 30.03
N ASP A 195 1.64 -17.02 29.17
CA ASP A 195 0.35 -17.69 29.22
C ASP A 195 0.41 -19.03 28.47
N ASP A 196 -0.42 -19.98 28.90
CA ASP A 196 -0.59 -21.24 28.18
C ASP A 196 -1.65 -21.11 27.08
N TYR A 197 -1.39 -21.74 25.93
CA TYR A 197 -2.33 -21.85 24.82
C TYR A 197 -3.69 -22.43 25.26
N PRO A 198 -4.81 -22.05 24.61
CA PRO A 198 -4.96 -21.01 23.59
C PRO A 198 -4.94 -19.61 24.23
N ILE A 199 -4.30 -18.64 23.56
CA ILE A 199 -4.11 -17.27 24.07
C ILE A 199 -5.19 -16.34 23.49
N PHE A 200 -5.50 -16.50 22.20
CA PHE A 200 -6.44 -15.68 21.42
C PHE A 200 -7.84 -15.66 22.04
N LEU A 201 -8.36 -16.84 22.39
CA LEU A 201 -9.68 -16.98 22.98
C LEU A 201 -9.77 -16.40 24.41
N LYS A 202 -8.63 -16.26 25.10
CA LYS A 202 -8.56 -15.72 26.47
C LYS A 202 -8.28 -14.22 26.48
N ALA A 203 -7.72 -13.67 25.41
CA ALA A 203 -7.27 -12.29 25.35
C ALA A 203 -8.44 -11.30 25.23
N GLN A 204 -8.36 -10.21 25.98
CA GLN A 204 -9.26 -9.06 25.83
C GLN A 204 -8.56 -7.99 25.00
N GLY A 205 -8.67 -8.11 23.68
CA GLY A 205 -8.13 -7.15 22.71
C GLY A 205 -6.84 -7.58 22.00
N PHE A 206 -6.59 -6.95 20.84
CA PHE A 206 -5.47 -7.28 19.95
C PHE A 206 -4.10 -7.10 20.61
N ASP A 207 -3.91 -6.02 21.38
CA ASP A 207 -2.61 -5.69 21.97
C ASP A 207 -2.19 -6.69 23.03
N ASN A 208 -3.13 -7.08 23.89
CA ASN A 208 -2.89 -8.09 24.91
C ASN A 208 -2.61 -9.46 24.28
N TRP A 209 -3.36 -9.80 23.21
CA TRP A 209 -3.15 -11.04 22.48
C TRP A 209 -1.77 -11.10 21.83
N ILE A 210 -1.41 -10.10 21.01
CA ILE A 210 -0.15 -10.13 20.25
C ILE A 210 1.07 -10.09 21.18
N GLN A 211 0.98 -9.37 22.31
CA GLN A 211 2.02 -9.36 23.32
C GLN A 211 2.16 -10.71 24.02
N ALA A 212 1.06 -11.28 24.52
CA ALA A 212 1.10 -12.57 25.19
C ALA A 212 1.60 -13.68 24.25
N TRP A 213 1.16 -13.64 22.99
CA TRP A 213 1.60 -14.59 21.96
C TRP A 213 3.08 -14.41 21.61
N TYR A 214 3.56 -13.17 21.43
CA TYR A 214 4.98 -12.87 21.23
C TYR A 214 5.82 -13.36 22.41
N LEU A 215 5.43 -13.06 23.65
CA LEU A 215 6.17 -13.45 24.84
C LEU A 215 6.27 -14.97 24.97
N ARG A 216 5.19 -15.70 24.67
CA ARG A 216 5.19 -17.17 24.67
C ARG A 216 6.18 -17.71 23.64
N MET A 217 6.13 -17.23 22.40
CA MET A 217 7.04 -17.68 21.34
C MET A 217 8.50 -17.30 21.61
N ALA A 218 8.76 -16.08 22.10
CA ALA A 218 10.10 -15.61 22.44
C ALA A 218 10.72 -16.42 23.59
N SER A 219 9.93 -16.83 24.58
CA SER A 219 10.43 -17.67 25.69
C SER A 219 10.88 -19.06 25.25
N ASN A 220 10.19 -19.64 24.27
CA ASN A 220 10.44 -20.99 23.76
C ASN A 220 11.43 -21.03 22.58
N SER A 221 11.85 -19.87 22.08
CA SER A 221 12.86 -19.76 21.03
C SER A 221 14.24 -20.23 21.53
N VAL A 222 15.07 -20.74 20.60
CA VAL A 222 16.36 -21.36 20.91
C VAL A 222 17.50 -20.66 20.15
N GLY A 223 18.66 -20.57 20.79
CA GLY A 223 19.91 -20.13 20.14
C GLY A 223 20.02 -18.61 19.98
N THR A 224 20.57 -18.16 18.85
CA THR A 224 20.81 -16.73 18.58
C THR A 224 19.49 -15.97 18.39
N ALA A 225 18.48 -16.61 17.81
CA ALA A 225 17.13 -16.06 17.68
C ALA A 225 16.55 -15.65 19.04
N GLN A 226 16.76 -16.46 20.08
CA GLN A 226 16.31 -16.16 21.44
C GLN A 226 16.88 -14.85 21.96
N LYS A 227 18.16 -14.59 21.73
CA LYS A 227 18.81 -13.34 22.16
C LYS A 227 18.18 -12.12 21.48
N ILE A 228 17.88 -12.23 20.18
CA ILE A 228 17.26 -11.16 19.38
C ILE A 228 15.84 -10.88 19.87
N PHE A 229 15.00 -11.92 19.99
CA PHE A 229 13.60 -11.74 20.36
C PHE A 229 13.42 -11.37 21.83
N GLN A 230 14.30 -11.83 22.73
CA GLN A 230 14.31 -11.40 24.13
C GLN A 230 14.74 -9.95 24.29
N ALA A 231 15.68 -9.46 23.47
CA ALA A 231 16.07 -8.05 23.47
C ALA A 231 14.90 -7.10 23.15
N LEU A 232 13.93 -7.59 22.38
CA LEU A 232 12.75 -6.86 21.91
C LEU A 232 11.52 -7.04 22.82
N VAL A 233 11.60 -7.85 23.89
CA VAL A 233 10.50 -7.96 24.87
C VAL A 233 10.08 -6.59 25.46
N PRO A 234 11.00 -5.67 25.79
CA PRO A 234 10.63 -4.38 26.37
C PRO A 234 9.88 -3.48 25.39
N THR A 235 10.25 -3.50 24.12
CA THR A 235 9.59 -2.73 23.06
C THR A 235 8.18 -3.25 22.77
N VAL A 236 8.00 -4.57 22.86
CA VAL A 236 6.68 -5.22 22.75
C VAL A 236 5.77 -4.86 23.93
N LYS A 237 6.30 -4.86 25.16
CA LYS A 237 5.53 -4.46 26.36
C LYS A 237 5.19 -2.96 26.39
N SER A 238 5.99 -2.12 25.74
CA SER A 238 5.71 -0.69 25.61
C SER A 238 4.67 -0.35 24.53
N ASN A 239 3.90 -1.34 24.04
CA ASN A 239 2.85 -1.19 23.01
C ASN A 239 3.35 -0.71 21.64
N LEU A 240 4.57 -1.04 21.22
CA LEU A 240 5.00 -0.78 19.83
C LEU A 240 4.43 -1.85 18.90
N GLN A 241 3.18 -1.64 18.47
CA GLN A 241 2.41 -2.58 17.64
C GLN A 241 3.12 -2.91 16.32
N ASP A 242 3.61 -1.89 15.60
CA ASP A 242 4.22 -2.06 14.28
C ASP A 242 5.44 -2.98 14.31
N ILE A 243 6.30 -2.83 15.33
CA ILE A 243 7.47 -3.69 15.54
C ILE A 243 7.00 -5.10 15.89
N THR A 244 6.03 -5.24 16.78
CA THR A 244 5.54 -6.55 17.22
C THR A 244 4.96 -7.32 16.04
N GLN A 245 4.07 -6.71 15.25
CA GLN A 245 3.47 -7.30 14.06
C GLN A 245 4.51 -7.73 13.03
N HIS A 246 5.52 -6.88 12.77
CA HIS A 246 6.59 -7.22 11.83
C HIS A 246 7.41 -8.45 12.28
N LEU A 247 7.59 -8.65 13.60
CA LEU A 247 8.40 -9.74 14.14
C LEU A 247 7.67 -11.09 14.18
N ILE A 248 6.33 -11.11 14.24
CA ILE A 248 5.53 -12.34 14.37
C ILE A 248 5.82 -13.36 13.26
N PRO A 249 5.82 -13.00 11.95
CA PRO A 249 6.11 -13.97 10.89
C PRO A 249 7.46 -14.68 11.04
N TYR A 250 8.49 -13.96 11.50
CA TYR A 250 9.81 -14.52 11.75
C TYR A 250 9.84 -15.44 12.97
N LEU A 251 9.14 -15.08 14.04
CA LEU A 251 9.00 -15.92 15.23
C LEU A 251 8.24 -17.21 14.96
N VAL A 252 7.14 -17.13 14.22
CA VAL A 252 6.38 -18.32 13.81
C VAL A 252 7.24 -19.23 12.95
N MET A 253 7.97 -18.67 11.98
CA MET A 253 8.91 -19.47 11.18
C MET A 253 10.01 -20.11 12.03
N HIS A 254 10.60 -19.39 12.98
CA HIS A 254 11.57 -19.97 13.91
C HIS A 254 10.95 -21.12 14.74
N SER A 255 9.73 -20.95 15.23
CA SER A 255 9.01 -22.00 15.98
C SER A 255 8.70 -23.24 15.12
N LEU A 256 8.38 -23.06 13.83
CA LEU A 256 8.15 -24.18 12.89
C LEU A 256 9.44 -24.97 12.59
N LEU A 257 10.59 -24.28 12.58
CA LEU A 257 11.89 -24.87 12.23
C LEU A 257 12.59 -25.49 13.44
N SER A 258 12.61 -24.80 14.57
CA SER A 258 13.42 -25.14 15.74
C SER A 258 12.60 -25.44 17.01
N GLY A 259 11.28 -25.24 16.98
CA GLY A 259 10.40 -25.45 18.13
C GLY A 259 10.15 -26.92 18.49
N THR A 260 9.67 -27.14 19.71
CA THR A 260 9.19 -28.44 20.15
C THR A 260 7.85 -28.77 19.48
N GLY A 261 7.54 -30.06 19.28
CA GLY A 261 6.32 -30.46 18.57
C GLY A 261 5.02 -29.98 19.22
N ASP A 262 4.99 -29.83 20.55
CA ASP A 262 3.82 -29.33 21.28
C ASP A 262 3.68 -27.81 21.16
N ASP A 263 4.79 -27.06 21.18
CA ASP A 263 4.77 -25.62 20.94
C ASP A 263 4.36 -25.28 19.51
N THR A 264 4.89 -26.03 18.53
CA THR A 264 4.49 -25.89 17.13
C THR A 264 3.00 -26.09 16.98
N ARG A 265 2.42 -27.14 17.57
CA ARG A 265 0.96 -27.36 17.55
C ARG A 265 0.19 -26.24 18.23
N GLY A 266 0.70 -25.69 19.33
CA GLY A 266 0.11 -24.52 20.00
C GLY A 266 0.00 -23.32 19.06
N VAL A 267 1.08 -22.98 18.35
CA VAL A 267 1.12 -21.89 17.36
C VAL A 267 0.15 -22.13 16.20
N ILE A 268 0.05 -23.37 15.72
CA ILE A 268 -0.86 -23.74 14.62
C ILE A 268 -2.31 -23.61 15.05
N ASN A 269 -2.67 -24.17 16.21
CA ASN A 269 -4.02 -24.08 16.75
C ASN A 269 -4.42 -22.63 17.01
N GLU A 270 -3.50 -21.80 17.50
CA GLU A 270 -3.73 -20.37 17.70
C GLU A 270 -4.11 -19.65 16.39
N LEU A 271 -3.38 -19.91 15.31
CA LEU A 271 -3.70 -19.35 13.98
C LEU A 271 -5.03 -19.88 13.44
N ILE A 272 -5.33 -21.17 13.66
CA ILE A 272 -6.60 -21.79 13.28
C ILE A 272 -7.77 -21.17 14.07
N ASP A 273 -7.60 -20.92 15.36
CA ASP A 273 -8.60 -20.27 16.22
C ASP A 273 -8.88 -18.83 15.74
N VAL A 274 -7.84 -18.08 15.37
CA VAL A 274 -7.96 -16.75 14.75
C VAL A 274 -8.78 -16.80 13.46
N ILE A 275 -8.55 -17.81 12.62
CA ILE A 275 -9.26 -17.97 11.35
C ILE A 275 -10.72 -18.37 11.57
N HIS A 276 -10.98 -19.32 12.47
CA HIS A 276 -12.35 -19.81 12.73
C HIS A 276 -13.22 -18.76 13.42
N ALA A 277 -12.70 -18.02 14.38
CA ALA A 277 -13.45 -16.94 15.04
C ALA A 277 -13.96 -15.87 14.07
N ASN A 278 -13.33 -15.78 12.90
CA ASN A 278 -13.63 -14.82 11.85
C ASN A 278 -14.38 -15.41 10.64
N ALA A 279 -14.53 -16.73 10.58
CA ALA A 279 -15.28 -17.40 9.52
C ALA A 279 -16.81 -17.30 9.73
N ASP A 280 -17.25 -17.04 10.96
CA ASP A 280 -18.65 -16.77 11.27
C ASP A 280 -19.05 -15.38 10.74
N SER A 281 -19.63 -15.39 9.54
CA SER A 281 -20.03 -14.28 8.67
C SER A 281 -21.12 -13.33 9.22
N ARG A 282 -21.23 -13.14 10.54
CA ARG A 282 -22.30 -12.36 11.19
C ARG A 282 -21.82 -11.15 11.99
N ILE A 283 -20.56 -10.76 11.88
CA ILE A 283 -20.08 -9.57 12.59
C ILE A 283 -20.30 -8.34 11.71
N ASP A 284 -21.34 -7.57 12.02
CA ASP A 284 -21.58 -6.22 11.48
C ASP A 284 -20.25 -5.46 11.37
N HIS A 285 -19.94 -5.06 10.14
CA HIS A 285 -18.61 -4.61 9.71
C HIS A 285 -18.19 -3.23 10.27
N ASP A 286 -19.02 -2.58 11.08
CA ASP A 286 -18.84 -1.21 11.59
C ASP A 286 -18.45 -1.11 13.08
N ASN A 287 -18.40 -2.21 13.83
CA ASN A 287 -18.09 -2.17 15.27
C ASN A 287 -16.58 -2.27 15.58
N SER A 288 -16.11 -1.58 16.64
CA SER A 288 -14.70 -1.60 17.07
C SER A 288 -14.23 -3.01 17.50
N ALA A 289 -15.14 -3.87 17.94
CA ALA A 289 -14.89 -5.29 18.18
C ALA A 289 -14.44 -6.02 16.89
N THR A 290 -14.96 -5.65 15.72
CA THR A 290 -14.56 -6.23 14.42
C THR A 290 -13.18 -5.76 13.96
N ALA A 291 -12.67 -4.65 14.50
CA ALA A 291 -11.38 -4.09 14.10
C ALA A 291 -10.19 -4.92 14.64
N TRP A 292 -10.28 -5.41 15.88
CA TRP A 292 -9.21 -6.22 16.49
C TRP A 292 -9.08 -7.57 15.77
N TYR A 293 -10.22 -8.19 15.46
CA TYR A 293 -10.33 -9.40 14.65
C TYR A 293 -9.71 -9.25 13.26
N ARG A 294 -9.98 -8.14 12.55
CA ARG A 294 -9.37 -7.85 11.24
C ARG A 294 -7.85 -7.74 11.31
N ARG A 295 -7.31 -7.09 12.36
CA ARG A 295 -5.86 -7.01 12.57
C ARG A 295 -5.26 -8.38 12.86
N ALA A 296 -5.95 -9.23 13.63
CA ALA A 296 -5.51 -10.60 13.88
C ALA A 296 -5.48 -11.45 12.59
N LEU A 297 -6.49 -11.31 11.73
CA LEU A 297 -6.49 -11.93 10.41
C LEU A 297 -5.32 -11.47 9.54
N GLN A 298 -5.03 -10.16 9.54
CA GLN A 298 -3.89 -9.61 8.80
C GLN A 298 -2.58 -10.27 9.24
N VAL A 299 -2.35 -10.42 10.55
CA VAL A 299 -1.16 -11.10 11.09
C VAL A 299 -1.10 -12.58 10.63
N ALA A 300 -2.22 -13.29 10.65
CA ALA A 300 -2.28 -14.68 10.19
C ALA A 300 -1.98 -14.80 8.67
N VAL A 301 -2.53 -13.89 7.87
CA VAL A 301 -2.32 -13.83 6.42
C VAL A 301 -0.87 -13.49 6.09
N GLU A 302 -0.30 -12.45 6.73
CA GLU A 302 1.10 -12.05 6.57
C GLU A 302 2.07 -13.17 6.97
N THR A 303 1.78 -13.87 8.08
CA THR A 303 2.57 -15.01 8.53
C THR A 303 2.58 -16.12 7.49
N THR A 304 1.40 -16.51 6.98
CA THR A 304 1.31 -17.57 5.97
C THR A 304 1.85 -17.15 4.60
N GLU A 305 1.78 -15.86 4.26
CA GLU A 305 2.42 -15.29 3.06
C GLU A 305 3.94 -15.38 3.18
N TYR A 306 4.51 -14.98 4.33
CA TYR A 306 5.94 -15.08 4.59
C TYR A 306 6.44 -16.53 4.48
N CYS A 307 5.73 -17.51 5.06
CA CYS A 307 6.04 -18.93 4.90
C CYS A 307 6.09 -19.36 3.42
N ARG A 308 5.14 -18.90 2.60
CA ARG A 308 5.09 -19.22 1.15
C ARG A 308 6.23 -18.54 0.38
N LYS A 309 6.51 -17.26 0.65
CA LYS A 309 7.64 -16.56 0.03
C LYS A 309 8.98 -17.21 0.40
N TRP A 310 9.12 -17.64 1.65
CA TRP A 310 10.28 -18.40 2.12
C TRP A 310 10.43 -19.72 1.36
N LEU A 311 9.35 -20.51 1.21
CA LEU A 311 9.36 -21.75 0.42
C LEU A 311 9.80 -21.53 -1.03
N ASN A 312 9.31 -20.46 -1.66
CA ASN A 312 9.69 -20.11 -3.04
C ASN A 312 11.18 -19.74 -3.16
N ARG A 313 11.74 -19.07 -2.14
CA ARG A 313 13.15 -18.64 -2.10
C ARG A 313 14.13 -19.78 -1.81
N VAL A 314 13.78 -20.70 -0.90
CA VAL A 314 14.63 -21.85 -0.56
C VAL A 314 14.76 -22.83 -1.73
N GLY A 315 13.82 -22.80 -2.68
CA GLY A 315 13.85 -23.62 -3.87
C GLY A 315 13.63 -25.11 -3.57
N ARG A 316 13.04 -25.85 -4.51
CA ARG A 316 12.74 -27.29 -4.32
C ARG A 316 13.98 -28.20 -4.29
N HIS A 317 15.18 -27.65 -4.49
CA HIS A 317 16.41 -28.41 -4.76
C HIS A 317 17.48 -28.33 -3.67
N ASP A 318 17.25 -27.56 -2.59
CA ASP A 318 18.21 -27.45 -1.49
C ASP A 318 18.07 -28.67 -0.55
N LYS A 319 18.83 -29.74 -0.84
CA LYS A 319 18.74 -31.04 -0.12
C LYS A 319 19.01 -30.90 1.38
N GLU A 320 19.78 -29.91 1.80
CA GLU A 320 20.10 -29.65 3.21
C GLU A 320 18.87 -29.19 4.02
N LYS A 321 17.86 -28.62 3.36
CA LYS A 321 16.68 -28.02 4.01
C LYS A 321 15.39 -28.79 3.70
N GLU A 322 15.48 -29.99 3.15
CA GLU A 322 14.31 -30.80 2.78
C GLU A 322 13.40 -31.10 3.99
N SER A 323 13.97 -31.33 5.17
CA SER A 323 13.23 -31.51 6.43
C SER A 323 12.45 -30.25 6.83
N HIS A 324 13.08 -29.07 6.70
CA HIS A 324 12.48 -27.77 6.99
C HIS A 324 11.34 -27.46 6.01
N VAL A 325 11.56 -27.69 4.72
CA VAL A 325 10.54 -27.53 3.67
C VAL A 325 9.34 -28.45 3.92
N LYS A 326 9.56 -29.69 4.36
CA LYS A 326 8.46 -30.60 4.73
C LYS A 326 7.64 -30.08 5.90
N ARG A 327 8.27 -29.58 6.97
CA ARG A 327 7.56 -29.03 8.14
C ARG A 327 6.69 -27.82 7.76
N VAL A 328 7.24 -26.88 6.99
CA VAL A 328 6.49 -25.69 6.55
C VAL A 328 5.36 -26.07 5.58
N ASN A 329 5.55 -27.06 4.71
CA ASN A 329 4.46 -27.56 3.86
C ASN A 329 3.35 -28.27 4.66
N MET A 330 3.68 -29.06 5.68
CA MET A 330 2.68 -29.66 6.57
C MET A 330 1.86 -28.59 7.27
N PHE A 331 2.53 -27.56 7.82
CA PHE A 331 1.87 -26.40 8.42
C PHE A 331 0.86 -25.73 7.47
N LEU A 332 1.25 -25.47 6.22
CA LEU A 332 0.36 -24.83 5.23
C LEU A 332 -0.81 -25.74 4.80
N GLN A 333 -0.69 -27.06 4.93
CA GLN A 333 -1.73 -28.03 4.61
C GLN A 333 -2.75 -28.20 5.75
N GLU A 334 -2.32 -27.98 7.01
CA GLU A 334 -3.20 -28.05 8.18
C GLU A 334 -4.19 -26.87 8.25
N MET A 335 -3.91 -25.77 7.53
CA MET A 335 -4.76 -24.58 7.51
C MET A 335 -6.07 -24.79 6.71
N PRO A 336 -7.24 -24.40 7.24
CA PRO A 336 -8.51 -24.51 6.52
C PRO A 336 -8.55 -23.58 5.29
N ARG A 337 -8.67 -24.15 4.08
CA ARG A 337 -8.51 -23.37 2.83
C ARG A 337 -9.63 -22.35 2.58
N LYS A 338 -10.89 -22.70 2.83
CA LYS A 338 -12.04 -21.83 2.55
C LYS A 338 -12.02 -20.63 3.50
N GLU A 339 -11.82 -20.90 4.78
CA GLU A 339 -11.77 -19.93 5.86
C GLU A 339 -10.53 -19.05 5.74
N MET A 340 -9.38 -19.61 5.35
CA MET A 340 -8.18 -18.83 5.01
C MET A 340 -8.41 -17.93 3.78
N GLY A 341 -9.16 -18.38 2.77
CA GLY A 341 -9.53 -17.56 1.63
C GLY A 341 -10.39 -16.35 2.04
N VAL A 342 -11.36 -16.56 2.91
CA VAL A 342 -12.20 -15.50 3.49
C VAL A 342 -11.38 -14.56 4.38
N ALA A 343 -10.49 -15.10 5.21
CA ALA A 343 -9.56 -14.32 6.04
C ALA A 343 -8.67 -13.42 5.18
N ALA A 344 -8.07 -13.97 4.12
CA ALA A 344 -7.23 -13.22 3.18
C ALA A 344 -8.02 -12.14 2.43
N PHE A 345 -9.30 -12.40 2.13
CA PHE A 345 -10.20 -11.41 1.55
C PHE A 345 -10.39 -10.21 2.47
N TYR A 346 -10.72 -10.44 3.74
CA TYR A 346 -10.89 -9.36 4.73
C TYR A 346 -9.56 -8.65 5.08
N ALA A 347 -8.43 -9.36 4.99
CA ALA A 347 -7.10 -8.78 5.09
C ALA A 347 -6.66 -8.01 3.82
N LYS A 348 -7.51 -7.94 2.78
CA LYS A 348 -7.24 -7.31 1.47
C LYS A 348 -6.07 -7.92 0.68
N ALA A 349 -5.65 -9.13 1.05
CA ALA A 349 -4.66 -9.92 0.32
C ALA A 349 -5.35 -10.70 -0.83
N TYR A 350 -5.90 -9.97 -1.81
CA TYR A 350 -6.71 -10.53 -2.89
C TYR A 350 -6.03 -11.66 -3.69
N PRO A 351 -4.73 -11.56 -4.08
CA PRO A 351 -4.07 -12.65 -4.80
C PRO A 351 -3.96 -13.94 -3.98
N GLN A 352 -3.70 -13.81 -2.67
CA GLN A 352 -3.65 -14.96 -1.76
C GLN A 352 -5.04 -15.58 -1.60
N SER A 353 -6.07 -14.75 -1.42
CA SER A 353 -7.46 -15.20 -1.32
C SER A 353 -7.88 -15.99 -2.57
N LEU A 354 -7.60 -15.45 -3.76
CA LEU A 354 -7.88 -16.11 -5.04
C LEU A 354 -7.21 -17.49 -5.13
N MET A 355 -5.91 -17.55 -4.84
CA MET A 355 -5.15 -18.80 -4.86
C MET A 355 -5.75 -19.86 -3.92
N GLN A 356 -6.19 -19.49 -2.73
CA GLN A 356 -6.83 -20.44 -1.81
C GLN A 356 -8.17 -20.93 -2.36
N PHE A 357 -9.00 -20.03 -2.87
CA PHE A 357 -10.30 -20.38 -3.42
C PHE A 357 -10.18 -21.26 -4.67
N GLU A 358 -9.25 -20.97 -5.58
CA GLU A 358 -8.97 -21.85 -6.71
C GLU A 358 -8.51 -23.24 -6.29
N THR A 359 -7.63 -23.31 -5.29
CA THR A 359 -7.13 -24.61 -4.79
C THR A 359 -8.26 -25.39 -4.12
N TYR A 360 -9.12 -24.71 -3.37
CA TYR A 360 -10.32 -25.29 -2.77
C TYR A 360 -11.29 -25.85 -3.82
N VAL A 361 -11.54 -25.11 -4.90
CA VAL A 361 -12.39 -25.55 -6.02
C VAL A 361 -11.75 -26.75 -6.74
N LYS A 362 -10.44 -26.75 -6.94
CA LYS A 362 -9.69 -27.88 -7.53
C LYS A 362 -9.81 -29.16 -6.69
N GLU A 363 -9.81 -29.05 -5.36
CA GLU A 363 -9.85 -30.20 -4.44
C GLU A 363 -11.25 -30.77 -4.23
N LYS A 364 -12.28 -29.93 -4.08
CA LYS A 364 -13.66 -30.38 -3.82
C LYS A 364 -14.50 -30.60 -5.07
N GLY A 365 -14.01 -30.17 -6.24
CA GLY A 365 -14.74 -30.26 -7.51
C GLY A 365 -15.84 -29.19 -7.66
N ALA A 366 -16.21 -28.88 -8.91
CA ALA A 366 -17.10 -27.78 -9.27
C ALA A 366 -18.55 -27.90 -8.75
N SER A 367 -18.94 -29.05 -8.21
CA SER A 367 -20.32 -29.35 -7.80
C SER A 367 -20.75 -28.72 -6.47
N ASN A 368 -19.82 -28.15 -5.70
CA ASN A 368 -20.06 -27.64 -4.34
C ASN A 368 -19.67 -26.15 -4.18
N ILE A 369 -19.82 -25.39 -5.26
CA ILE A 369 -19.57 -23.95 -5.26
C ILE A 369 -20.77 -23.26 -4.57
N ASP A 370 -20.57 -22.81 -3.35
CA ASP A 370 -21.54 -22.00 -2.61
C ASP A 370 -21.72 -20.62 -3.26
N GLY A 371 -22.93 -20.05 -3.24
CA GLY A 371 -23.19 -18.69 -3.71
C GLY A 371 -22.32 -17.63 -3.02
N ASP A 372 -22.01 -17.81 -1.74
CA ASP A 372 -21.16 -16.90 -0.97
C ASP A 372 -19.71 -16.88 -1.50
N LEU A 373 -19.17 -18.04 -1.92
CA LEU A 373 -17.83 -18.14 -2.49
C LEU A 373 -17.73 -17.37 -3.82
N LEU A 374 -18.80 -17.47 -4.61
CA LEU A 374 -18.96 -16.76 -5.87
C LEU A 374 -18.99 -15.23 -5.65
N ASP A 375 -19.65 -14.74 -4.60
CA ASP A 375 -19.64 -13.32 -4.21
C ASP A 375 -18.24 -12.83 -3.79
N TYR A 376 -17.48 -13.65 -3.06
CA TYR A 376 -16.08 -13.31 -2.72
C TYR A 376 -15.19 -13.28 -3.96
N LEU A 377 -15.28 -14.29 -4.84
CA LEU A 377 -14.53 -14.32 -6.09
C LEU A 377 -14.84 -13.11 -6.97
N ARG A 378 -16.12 -12.72 -7.07
CA ARG A 378 -16.54 -11.50 -7.77
C ARG A 378 -15.82 -10.27 -7.21
N GLN A 379 -15.87 -10.06 -5.90
CA GLN A 379 -15.23 -8.91 -5.27
C GLN A 379 -13.71 -8.92 -5.47
N ILE A 380 -13.09 -10.10 -5.44
CA ILE A 380 -11.65 -10.26 -5.72
C ILE A 380 -11.32 -9.85 -7.15
N TYR A 381 -12.05 -10.34 -8.15
CA TYR A 381 -11.79 -10.00 -9.55
C TYR A 381 -12.03 -8.51 -9.86
N ILE A 382 -13.04 -7.89 -9.24
CA ILE A 382 -13.24 -6.43 -9.32
C ILE A 382 -12.01 -5.72 -8.76
N GLN A 383 -11.50 -6.16 -7.61
CA GLN A 383 -10.32 -5.56 -6.99
C GLN A 383 -9.01 -5.88 -7.70
N LEU A 384 -8.93 -6.94 -8.50
CA LEU A 384 -7.77 -7.24 -9.35
C LEU A 384 -7.81 -6.52 -10.70
N GLU A 385 -8.96 -5.92 -11.07
CA GLU A 385 -9.21 -5.27 -12.36
C GLU A 385 -9.03 -6.21 -13.57
N ASP A 386 -9.27 -7.51 -13.36
CA ASP A 386 -9.21 -8.53 -14.40
C ASP A 386 -10.58 -8.63 -15.10
N SER A 387 -10.81 -7.73 -16.05
CA SER A 387 -12.07 -7.64 -16.80
C SER A 387 -12.40 -8.89 -17.62
N VAL A 388 -11.38 -9.63 -18.06
CA VAL A 388 -11.53 -10.87 -18.84
C VAL A 388 -12.08 -11.99 -17.97
N ASP A 389 -11.47 -12.22 -16.80
CA ASP A 389 -11.87 -13.29 -15.89
C ASP A 389 -13.20 -12.98 -15.22
N LEU A 390 -13.47 -11.70 -14.92
CA LEU A 390 -14.78 -11.25 -14.46
C LEU A 390 -15.87 -11.52 -15.49
N LYS A 391 -15.60 -11.28 -16.78
CA LYS A 391 -16.54 -11.60 -17.86
C LYS A 391 -16.79 -13.11 -17.97
N ALA A 392 -15.74 -13.93 -17.85
CA ALA A 392 -15.89 -15.40 -17.86
C ALA A 392 -16.72 -15.89 -16.65
N LEU A 393 -16.49 -15.31 -15.47
CA LEU A 393 -17.28 -15.57 -14.27
C LEU A 393 -18.76 -15.19 -14.50
N MET A 394 -19.03 -14.04 -15.14
CA MET A 394 -20.40 -13.63 -15.52
C MET A 394 -21.08 -14.58 -16.48
N GLU A 395 -20.39 -15.06 -17.51
CA GLU A 395 -20.93 -16.05 -18.44
C GLU A 395 -21.29 -17.35 -17.71
N MET A 396 -20.51 -17.74 -16.69
CA MET A 396 -20.87 -18.85 -15.80
C MET A 396 -22.15 -18.55 -15.00
N TYR A 397 -22.29 -17.36 -14.42
CA TYR A 397 -23.54 -16.97 -13.73
C TYR A 397 -24.76 -16.98 -14.65
N THR A 398 -24.62 -16.61 -15.92
CA THR A 398 -25.75 -16.57 -16.87
C THR A 398 -26.06 -17.93 -17.49
N ASN A 399 -25.05 -18.78 -17.69
CA ASN A 399 -25.19 -20.07 -18.39
C ASN A 399 -25.59 -21.22 -17.45
N VAL A 400 -25.33 -21.13 -16.14
CA VAL A 400 -25.85 -22.09 -15.14
C VAL A 400 -27.30 -21.72 -14.81
N GLY A 401 -28.19 -21.95 -15.79
CA GLY A 401 -29.62 -21.65 -15.77
C GLY A 401 -30.45 -22.56 -14.85
N GLY A 402 -30.08 -22.70 -13.58
CA GLY A 402 -30.91 -23.41 -12.62
C GLY A 402 -30.35 -23.40 -11.21
N SER A 403 -31.06 -22.74 -10.30
CA SER A 403 -30.97 -22.89 -8.84
C SER A 403 -30.02 -21.99 -8.02
N TYR A 404 -29.08 -21.23 -8.61
CA TYR A 404 -28.30 -20.22 -7.87
C TYR A 404 -28.75 -18.77 -8.13
N THR A 405 -29.84 -18.61 -8.88
CA THR A 405 -30.52 -17.32 -9.07
C THR A 405 -31.34 -16.95 -7.85
N ASN A 406 -30.69 -16.71 -6.71
CA ASN A 406 -31.09 -15.52 -5.98
C ASN A 406 -30.77 -14.39 -6.94
N ALA A 407 -31.80 -13.71 -7.46
CA ALA A 407 -31.63 -12.59 -8.38
C ALA A 407 -30.51 -11.70 -7.84
N LEU A 408 -29.37 -11.63 -8.55
CA LEU A 408 -28.25 -10.76 -8.20
C LEU A 408 -28.85 -9.43 -7.75
N LYS A 409 -28.54 -9.02 -6.52
CA LYS A 409 -29.11 -7.78 -5.97
C LYS A 409 -28.80 -6.66 -6.95
N LEU A 410 -29.69 -5.67 -7.07
CA LEU A 410 -29.52 -4.55 -8.01
C LEU A 410 -28.11 -3.93 -7.91
N ASP A 411 -27.60 -3.80 -6.67
CA ASP A 411 -26.27 -3.29 -6.37
C ASP A 411 -25.13 -4.17 -6.90
N GLU A 412 -25.31 -5.48 -6.91
CA GLU A 412 -24.32 -6.43 -7.42
C GLU A 412 -24.25 -6.35 -8.95
N ARG A 413 -25.40 -6.20 -9.62
CA ARG A 413 -25.46 -5.98 -11.06
C ARG A 413 -24.79 -4.67 -11.45
N ILE A 414 -25.04 -3.60 -10.69
CA ILE A 414 -24.41 -2.29 -10.91
C ILE A 414 -22.88 -2.43 -10.83
N SER A 415 -22.35 -2.99 -9.75
CA SER A 415 -20.91 -3.14 -9.54
C SER A 415 -20.23 -3.97 -10.65
N ILE A 416 -20.93 -5.00 -11.14
CA ILE A 416 -20.46 -5.82 -12.26
C ILE A 416 -20.38 -4.99 -13.56
N TYR A 417 -21.45 -4.29 -13.93
CA TYR A 417 -21.46 -3.51 -15.17
C TYR A 417 -20.50 -2.31 -15.11
N GLU A 418 -20.28 -1.73 -13.93
CA GLU A 418 -19.23 -0.74 -13.68
C GLU A 418 -17.84 -1.33 -13.97
N SER A 419 -17.54 -2.52 -13.44
CA SER A 419 -16.25 -3.19 -13.66
C SER A 419 -16.01 -3.62 -15.12
N LEU A 420 -17.08 -3.83 -15.91
CA LEU A 420 -17.00 -4.12 -17.34
C LEU A 420 -16.92 -2.85 -18.22
N GLY A 421 -17.06 -1.66 -17.64
CA GLY A 421 -17.11 -0.40 -18.38
C GLY A 421 -18.38 -0.22 -19.24
N ARG A 422 -19.47 -0.96 -18.95
CA ARG A 422 -20.74 -0.86 -19.69
C ARG A 422 -21.64 0.24 -19.13
N TRP A 423 -21.17 1.47 -19.19
CA TRP A 423 -21.81 2.63 -18.54
C TRP A 423 -23.26 2.89 -19.00
N ASP A 424 -23.63 2.52 -20.23
CA ASP A 424 -25.00 2.66 -20.73
C ASP A 424 -26.01 1.77 -19.97
N GLU A 425 -25.63 0.52 -19.67
CA GLU A 425 -26.45 -0.41 -18.89
C GLU A 425 -26.54 0.04 -17.42
N VAL A 426 -25.42 0.53 -16.88
CA VAL A 426 -25.33 1.09 -15.51
C VAL A 426 -26.22 2.33 -15.37
N GLU A 427 -26.23 3.23 -16.36
CA GLU A 427 -27.05 4.44 -16.36
C GLU A 427 -28.55 4.10 -16.21
N VAL A 428 -29.02 3.07 -16.90
CA VAL A 428 -30.42 2.60 -16.80
C VAL A 428 -30.72 2.06 -15.40
N LEU A 429 -29.79 1.30 -14.81
CA LEU A 429 -29.95 0.73 -13.47
C LEU A 429 -29.99 1.83 -12.38
N TYR A 430 -29.09 2.81 -12.42
CA TYR A 430 -29.14 3.94 -11.50
C TYR A 430 -30.35 4.84 -11.71
N LYS A 431 -30.81 5.03 -12.95
CA LYS A 431 -32.09 5.71 -13.23
C LYS A 431 -33.28 4.98 -12.62
N GLY A 432 -33.25 3.66 -12.56
CA GLY A 432 -34.24 2.85 -11.83
C GLY A 432 -34.17 3.15 -10.33
N LYS A 433 -32.96 3.05 -9.75
CA LYS A 433 -32.70 3.26 -8.32
C LYS A 433 -33.06 4.66 -7.80
N THR A 434 -32.86 5.68 -8.62
CA THR A 434 -33.20 7.07 -8.28
C THR A 434 -34.70 7.37 -8.31
N ARG A 435 -35.49 6.54 -8.99
CA ARG A 435 -36.96 6.66 -9.03
C ARG A 435 -37.66 5.97 -7.86
N GLU A 436 -36.95 5.17 -7.08
CA GLU A 436 -37.48 4.54 -5.88
C GLU A 436 -37.68 5.59 -4.76
N GLU A 437 -38.83 5.55 -4.09
CA GLU A 437 -39.15 6.47 -2.99
C GLU A 437 -38.19 6.23 -1.81
N GLY A 438 -37.42 7.25 -1.42
CA GLY A 438 -36.37 7.15 -0.40
C GLY A 438 -34.94 7.06 -0.94
N ALA A 439 -34.71 7.43 -2.20
CA ALA A 439 -33.40 7.40 -2.86
C ALA A 439 -32.27 8.01 -1.99
N SER A 440 -31.24 7.20 -1.75
CA SER A 440 -30.08 7.53 -0.94
C SER A 440 -29.05 8.34 -1.75
N LEU A 441 -28.21 9.15 -1.07
CA LEU A 441 -27.11 9.91 -1.69
C LEU A 441 -26.23 9.04 -2.62
N PRO A 442 -25.84 7.80 -2.25
CA PRO A 442 -25.05 6.91 -3.12
C PRO A 442 -25.69 6.59 -4.47
N ALA A 443 -27.03 6.52 -4.55
CA ALA A 443 -27.71 6.25 -5.81
C ALA A 443 -27.59 7.43 -6.78
N TYR A 444 -27.67 8.65 -6.27
CA TYR A 444 -27.50 9.87 -7.06
C TYR A 444 -26.03 10.11 -7.44
N THR A 445 -25.07 9.87 -6.53
CA THR A 445 -23.65 10.00 -6.87
C THR A 445 -23.23 8.97 -7.91
N GLY A 446 -23.66 7.71 -7.79
CA GLY A 446 -23.38 6.69 -8.79
C GLY A 446 -23.99 7.01 -10.16
N TYR A 447 -25.18 7.63 -10.19
CA TYR A 447 -25.75 8.15 -11.44
C TYR A 447 -24.90 9.28 -12.06
N LEU A 448 -24.41 10.22 -11.24
CA LEU A 448 -23.56 11.32 -11.71
C LEU A 448 -22.19 10.80 -12.20
N ASP A 449 -21.62 9.78 -11.55
CA ASP A 449 -20.40 9.11 -12.00
C ASP A 449 -20.60 8.44 -13.37
N CYS A 450 -21.76 7.81 -13.60
CA CYS A 450 -22.11 7.27 -14.92
C CYS A 450 -22.19 8.36 -15.99
N LEU A 451 -22.87 9.48 -15.70
CA LEU A 451 -22.95 10.62 -16.63
C LEU A 451 -21.58 11.22 -16.94
N LYS A 452 -20.67 11.25 -15.96
CA LYS A 452 -19.29 11.67 -16.13
C LYS A 452 -18.52 10.74 -17.06
N LYS A 453 -18.69 9.42 -16.91
CA LYS A 453 -18.01 8.39 -17.73
C LYS A 453 -18.58 8.28 -19.15
N THR A 454 -19.88 8.50 -19.35
CA THR A 454 -20.51 8.59 -20.68
C THR A 454 -20.26 9.93 -21.39
N GLY A 455 -19.70 10.92 -20.69
CA GLY A 455 -19.40 12.24 -21.23
C GLY A 455 -20.62 13.16 -21.39
N SER A 456 -21.77 12.81 -20.80
CA SER A 456 -23.01 13.61 -20.85
C SER A 456 -23.00 14.74 -19.81
N TYR A 457 -22.02 15.64 -19.88
CA TYR A 457 -21.83 16.73 -18.92
C TYR A 457 -23.00 17.72 -18.86
N ASP A 458 -23.71 17.94 -19.98
CA ASP A 458 -24.88 18.85 -20.00
C ASP A 458 -26.02 18.33 -19.10
N LYS A 459 -26.29 17.01 -19.17
CA LYS A 459 -27.27 16.34 -18.31
C LYS A 459 -26.84 16.41 -16.86
N MET A 460 -25.54 16.30 -16.60
CA MET A 460 -24.96 16.37 -15.26
C MET A 460 -25.18 17.75 -14.63
N ILE A 461 -24.94 18.84 -15.36
CA ILE A 461 -25.23 20.21 -14.88
C ILE A 461 -26.72 20.38 -14.57
N TYR A 462 -27.61 19.94 -15.48
CA TYR A 462 -29.04 20.04 -15.25
C TYR A 462 -29.50 19.28 -14.00
N GLN A 463 -29.06 18.03 -13.85
CA GLN A 463 -29.44 17.19 -12.70
C GLN A 463 -28.89 17.73 -11.38
N THR A 464 -27.63 18.21 -11.38
CA THR A 464 -27.04 18.82 -10.18
C THR A 464 -27.76 20.10 -9.76
N GLN A 465 -28.23 20.93 -10.70
CA GLN A 465 -29.07 22.10 -10.41
C GLN A 465 -30.42 21.71 -9.79
N VAL A 466 -31.09 20.71 -10.35
CA VAL A 466 -32.38 20.21 -9.83
C VAL A 466 -32.20 19.67 -8.40
N LEU A 467 -31.16 18.86 -8.16
CA LEU A 467 -30.89 18.28 -6.85
C LEU A 467 -30.45 19.33 -5.82
N SER A 468 -29.73 20.37 -6.24
CA SER A 468 -29.34 21.48 -5.35
C SER A 468 -30.56 22.23 -4.82
N ASN A 469 -31.60 22.39 -5.65
CA ASN A 469 -32.85 23.04 -5.27
C ASN A 469 -33.73 22.16 -4.38
N GLN A 470 -33.72 20.84 -4.61
CA GLN A 470 -34.56 19.90 -3.84
C GLN A 470 -33.95 19.55 -2.48
N MET A 471 -32.63 19.40 -2.39
CA MET A 471 -31.94 18.86 -1.21
C MET A 471 -30.65 19.66 -0.89
N PRO A 472 -30.75 20.81 -0.22
CA PRO A 472 -29.59 21.68 0.06
C PRO A 472 -28.54 21.04 0.97
N LYS A 473 -28.90 19.98 1.73
CA LYS A 473 -27.94 19.22 2.55
C LYS A 473 -26.89 18.46 1.74
N TRP A 474 -27.21 18.09 0.49
CA TRP A 474 -26.31 17.37 -0.40
C TRP A 474 -25.47 18.29 -1.29
N LEU A 475 -25.66 19.60 -1.16
CA LEU A 475 -25.00 20.61 -1.98
C LEU A 475 -23.48 20.43 -2.07
N PRO A 476 -22.73 20.16 -0.97
CA PRO A 476 -21.27 19.99 -1.09
C PRO A 476 -20.84 18.83 -2.00
N PHE A 477 -21.58 17.72 -1.99
CA PHE A 477 -21.29 16.54 -2.82
C PHE A 477 -21.73 16.73 -4.26
N ILE A 478 -22.86 17.40 -4.48
CA ILE A 478 -23.39 17.63 -5.83
C ILE A 478 -22.60 18.73 -6.54
N ASN A 479 -22.12 19.73 -5.80
CA ASN A 479 -21.39 20.87 -6.36
C ASN A 479 -20.02 20.45 -6.92
N SER A 480 -19.34 19.44 -6.36
CA SER A 480 -18.08 18.93 -6.92
C SER A 480 -18.27 18.39 -8.35
N TYR A 481 -19.37 17.69 -8.59
CA TYR A 481 -19.77 17.20 -9.92
C TYR A 481 -20.14 18.34 -10.87
N ARG A 482 -20.86 19.36 -10.38
CA ARG A 482 -21.19 20.56 -11.18
C ARG A 482 -19.93 21.29 -11.62
N ILE A 483 -18.96 21.47 -10.73
CA ILE A 483 -17.66 22.08 -11.02
C ILE A 483 -16.94 21.28 -12.11
N ASP A 484 -16.84 19.95 -11.94
CA ASP A 484 -16.16 19.08 -12.90
C ASP A 484 -16.80 19.13 -14.31
N ALA A 485 -18.14 19.18 -14.39
CA ALA A 485 -18.84 19.31 -15.65
C ALA A 485 -18.66 20.70 -16.29
N SER A 486 -18.68 21.77 -15.47
CA SER A 486 -18.65 23.16 -15.96
C SER A 486 -17.32 23.51 -16.62
N TRP A 487 -16.17 23.08 -16.05
CA TRP A 487 -14.87 23.35 -16.66
C TRP A 487 -14.66 22.55 -17.95
N ARG A 488 -15.19 21.31 -18.03
CA ARG A 488 -15.11 20.47 -19.24
C ARG A 488 -15.93 21.02 -20.40
N LEU A 489 -17.10 21.60 -20.11
CA LEU A 489 -17.96 22.26 -21.09
C LEU A 489 -17.55 23.71 -21.40
N LYS A 490 -16.52 24.22 -20.70
CA LYS A 490 -16.06 25.62 -20.80
C LYS A 490 -17.15 26.64 -20.43
N ASP A 491 -18.07 26.27 -19.54
CA ASP A 491 -19.08 27.18 -19.00
C ASP A 491 -18.52 27.92 -17.77
N TRP A 492 -17.80 29.01 -18.04
CA TRP A 492 -17.14 29.83 -17.03
C TRP A 492 -18.10 30.48 -16.03
N LYS A 493 -19.32 30.82 -16.47
CA LYS A 493 -20.32 31.46 -15.60
C LYS A 493 -20.82 30.49 -14.54
N SER A 494 -21.19 29.28 -14.95
CA SER A 494 -21.59 28.22 -14.03
C SER A 494 -20.44 27.82 -13.11
N LEU A 495 -19.19 27.86 -13.58
CA LEU A 495 -18.00 27.55 -12.77
C LEU A 495 -17.76 28.59 -11.67
N GLU A 496 -17.86 29.88 -11.99
CA GLU A 496 -17.71 30.97 -11.01
C GLU A 496 -18.79 30.91 -9.93
N GLU A 497 -20.05 30.69 -10.33
CA GLU A 497 -21.15 30.48 -9.39
C GLU A 497 -20.92 29.25 -8.50
N SER A 498 -20.49 28.13 -9.08
CA SER A 498 -20.25 26.88 -8.35
C SER A 498 -19.06 26.98 -7.40
N SER A 499 -18.03 27.73 -7.77
CA SER A 499 -16.84 27.96 -6.94
C SER A 499 -17.19 28.75 -5.65
N SER A 500 -18.21 29.61 -5.71
CA SER A 500 -18.70 30.37 -4.54
C SER A 500 -19.53 29.54 -3.55
N LEU A 501 -20.02 28.37 -3.97
CA LEU A 501 -20.86 27.49 -3.16
C LEU A 501 -20.01 26.47 -2.37
N PRO A 502 -20.50 25.97 -1.22
CA PRO A 502 -19.79 24.94 -0.47
C PRO A 502 -19.61 23.69 -1.34
N MET A 503 -18.40 23.14 -1.36
CA MET A 503 -18.06 21.93 -2.12
C MET A 503 -17.26 20.96 -1.26
N ASN A 504 -17.36 19.67 -1.54
CA ASN A 504 -16.36 18.73 -1.10
C ASN A 504 -15.07 18.99 -1.88
N ARG A 505 -13.94 19.08 -1.18
CA ARG A 505 -12.64 19.40 -1.78
C ARG A 505 -12.01 18.17 -2.44
N ASP A 506 -12.77 17.47 -3.28
CA ASP A 506 -12.28 16.32 -4.03
C ASP A 506 -11.33 16.78 -5.14
N ILE A 507 -10.44 15.89 -5.61
CA ILE A 507 -9.45 16.22 -6.65
C ILE A 507 -10.10 16.85 -7.90
N PRO A 508 -11.20 16.32 -8.47
CA PRO A 508 -11.84 16.93 -9.65
C PRO A 508 -12.41 18.34 -9.38
N ALA A 509 -12.91 18.59 -8.16
CA ALA A 509 -13.40 19.89 -7.77
C ALA A 509 -12.26 20.90 -7.61
N LEU A 510 -11.16 20.49 -6.96
CA LEU A 510 -9.96 21.31 -6.82
C LEU A 510 -9.38 21.70 -8.18
N ILE A 511 -9.33 20.77 -9.14
CA ILE A 511 -8.92 21.06 -10.53
C ILE A 511 -9.80 22.15 -11.15
N GLY A 512 -11.13 22.03 -11.03
CA GLY A 512 -12.04 23.05 -11.55
C GLY A 512 -11.84 24.42 -10.90
N CYS A 513 -11.56 24.46 -9.59
CA CYS A 513 -11.22 25.70 -8.88
C CYS A 513 -9.88 26.30 -9.33
N ILE A 514 -8.85 25.47 -9.54
CA ILE A 514 -7.55 25.91 -10.06
C ILE A 514 -7.74 26.60 -11.42
N ILE A 515 -8.47 25.97 -12.33
CA ILE A 515 -8.73 26.53 -13.67
C ILE A 515 -9.52 27.85 -13.56
N ASN A 516 -10.47 27.95 -12.65
CA ASN A 516 -11.22 29.17 -12.40
C ASN A 516 -10.34 30.32 -11.89
N GLU A 517 -9.44 30.06 -10.94
CA GLU A 517 -8.52 31.08 -10.42
C GLU A 517 -7.44 31.46 -11.43
N MET A 518 -7.00 30.51 -12.26
CA MET A 518 -6.15 30.80 -13.42
C MET A 518 -6.87 31.72 -14.43
N HIS A 519 -8.16 31.50 -14.69
CA HIS A 519 -8.96 32.37 -15.56
C HIS A 519 -9.09 33.80 -15.00
N LYS A 520 -9.20 33.95 -13.67
CA LYS A 520 -9.20 35.25 -12.98
C LYS A 520 -7.82 35.92 -12.86
N ASN A 521 -6.74 35.25 -13.29
CA ASN A 521 -5.34 35.64 -13.11
C ASN A 521 -4.87 35.71 -11.64
N ASN A 522 -5.48 34.92 -10.75
CA ASN A 522 -5.09 34.81 -9.34
C ASN A 522 -4.01 33.71 -9.17
N CYS A 523 -2.79 34.00 -9.61
CA CYS A 523 -1.68 33.03 -9.64
C CYS A 523 -1.32 32.42 -8.27
N ILE A 524 -1.43 33.22 -7.20
CA ILE A 524 -1.04 32.80 -5.84
C ILE A 524 -2.05 31.78 -5.28
N GLU A 525 -3.35 32.06 -5.43
CA GLU A 525 -4.41 31.16 -4.96
C GLU A 525 -4.44 29.86 -5.79
N ALA A 526 -4.19 29.96 -7.10
CA ALA A 526 -4.05 28.78 -7.97
C ALA A 526 -2.91 27.86 -7.50
N ALA A 527 -1.74 28.41 -7.19
CA ALA A 527 -0.60 27.62 -6.70
C ALA A 527 -0.90 26.93 -5.36
N GLN A 528 -1.58 27.61 -4.43
CA GLN A 528 -1.99 27.02 -3.16
C GLN A 528 -2.97 25.86 -3.34
N LEU A 529 -3.94 26.00 -4.25
CA LEU A 529 -4.90 24.95 -4.59
C LEU A 529 -4.23 23.76 -5.29
N MET A 530 -3.21 23.99 -6.13
CA MET A 530 -2.41 22.91 -6.75
C MET A 530 -1.66 22.08 -5.70
N ASP A 531 -1.02 22.73 -4.72
CA ASP A 531 -0.34 22.04 -3.64
C ASP A 531 -1.32 21.28 -2.73
N GLU A 532 -2.51 21.84 -2.45
CA GLU A 532 -3.58 21.11 -1.76
C GLU A 532 -4.01 19.85 -2.52
N ALA A 533 -4.22 19.97 -3.84
CA ALA A 533 -4.61 18.84 -4.68
C ALA A 533 -3.53 17.74 -4.69
N ARG A 534 -2.24 18.11 -4.76
CA ARG A 534 -1.13 17.14 -4.68
C ARG A 534 -1.11 16.41 -3.35
N ILE A 535 -1.30 17.11 -2.23
CA ILE A 535 -1.34 16.49 -0.90
C ILE A 535 -2.47 15.45 -0.82
N LYS A 536 -3.66 15.76 -1.35
CA LYS A 536 -4.77 14.79 -1.38
C LYS A 536 -4.49 13.57 -2.23
N VAL A 537 -3.81 13.74 -3.37
CA VAL A 537 -3.39 12.60 -4.19
C VAL A 537 -2.37 11.74 -3.43
N ILE A 538 -1.42 12.34 -2.72
CA ILE A 538 -0.45 11.63 -1.87
C ILE A 538 -1.17 10.86 -0.76
N GLU A 539 -2.15 11.47 -0.09
CA GLU A 539 -2.96 10.80 0.95
C GLU A 539 -3.68 9.57 0.36
N GLN A 540 -4.29 9.69 -0.82
CA GLN A 540 -4.94 8.55 -1.48
C GLN A 540 -3.96 7.47 -1.92
N LEU A 541 -2.77 7.85 -2.41
CA LEU A 541 -1.71 6.90 -2.76
C LEU A 541 -1.20 6.14 -1.54
N THR A 542 -0.97 6.83 -0.42
CA THR A 542 -0.46 6.20 0.82
C THR A 542 -1.50 5.34 1.52
N MET A 543 -2.79 5.69 1.43
CA MET A 543 -3.89 4.86 1.93
C MET A 543 -4.12 3.59 1.10
N SER A 544 -3.70 3.58 -0.16
CA SER A 544 -3.81 2.40 -1.02
C SER A 544 -2.79 1.35 -0.60
N GLN A 545 -3.28 0.18 -0.16
CA GLN A 545 -2.39 -0.94 0.23
C GLN A 545 -1.71 -1.59 -0.97
N SER A 546 -2.22 -1.38 -2.19
CA SER A 546 -1.62 -1.93 -3.40
C SER A 546 -0.53 -1.00 -3.94
N LYS A 547 0.72 -1.48 -3.94
CA LYS A 547 1.87 -0.81 -4.57
C LYS A 547 1.89 -0.94 -6.10
N SER A 548 0.83 -1.46 -6.71
CA SER A 548 0.77 -1.74 -8.15
C SER A 548 0.54 -0.47 -8.96
N TYR A 549 1.33 -0.27 -10.00
CA TYR A 549 1.22 0.88 -10.90
C TYR A 549 -0.17 1.04 -11.51
N ARG A 550 -0.79 -0.06 -11.96
CA ARG A 550 -2.12 -0.05 -12.59
C ARG A 550 -3.20 0.58 -11.70
N LYS A 551 -3.23 0.24 -10.42
CA LYS A 551 -4.16 0.84 -9.44
C LYS A 551 -3.82 2.28 -9.09
N SER A 552 -2.54 2.65 -9.12
CA SER A 552 -2.11 4.02 -8.92
C SER A 552 -2.35 4.90 -10.17
N TYR A 553 -2.62 4.32 -11.34
CA TYR A 553 -2.72 5.04 -12.62
C TYR A 553 -3.71 6.22 -12.59
N PRO A 554 -4.95 6.10 -12.09
CA PRO A 554 -5.87 7.24 -12.05
C PRO A 554 -5.35 8.40 -11.20
N LEU A 555 -4.59 8.10 -10.15
CA LEU A 555 -3.97 9.09 -9.27
C LEU A 555 -2.74 9.72 -9.93
N LEU A 556 -1.94 8.94 -10.65
CA LEU A 556 -0.83 9.45 -11.46
C LEU A 556 -1.34 10.37 -12.57
N PHE A 557 -2.48 10.05 -13.18
CA PHE A 557 -3.11 10.91 -14.18
C PHE A 557 -3.52 12.27 -13.58
N ASN A 558 -4.06 12.28 -12.36
CA ASN A 558 -4.36 13.52 -11.66
C ASN A 558 -3.09 14.33 -11.34
N LEU A 559 -1.98 13.67 -10.96
CA LEU A 559 -0.70 14.36 -10.77
C LEU A 559 -0.18 14.96 -12.08
N GLN A 560 -0.28 14.23 -13.19
CA GLN A 560 0.09 14.75 -14.50
C GLN A 560 -0.72 16.00 -14.84
N LEU A 561 -2.04 15.97 -14.65
CA LEU A 561 -2.91 17.10 -14.93
C LEU A 561 -2.54 18.33 -14.09
N ILE A 562 -2.26 18.15 -12.80
CA ILE A 562 -1.83 19.26 -11.91
C ILE A 562 -0.49 19.84 -12.38
N GLU A 563 0.45 18.98 -12.81
CA GLU A 563 1.74 19.43 -13.32
C GLU A 563 1.60 20.21 -14.62
N GLU A 564 0.79 19.73 -15.58
CA GLU A 564 0.52 20.43 -16.83
C GLU A 564 -0.14 21.80 -16.59
N LEU A 565 -1.01 21.91 -15.57
CA LEU A 565 -1.59 23.20 -15.16
C LEU A 565 -0.52 24.15 -14.60
N GLU A 566 0.38 23.69 -13.73
CA GLU A 566 1.48 24.52 -13.20
C GLU A 566 2.41 24.99 -14.32
N GLU A 567 2.79 24.11 -15.25
CA GLU A 567 3.64 24.45 -16.40
C GLU A 567 3.00 25.49 -17.31
N SER A 568 1.67 25.41 -17.49
CA SER A 568 0.92 26.39 -18.27
C SER A 568 0.88 27.76 -17.58
N GLN A 569 0.75 27.78 -16.25
CA GLN A 569 0.77 28.99 -15.45
C GLN A 569 2.15 29.68 -15.53
N VAL A 570 3.23 28.93 -15.29
CA VAL A 570 4.61 29.43 -15.38
C VAL A 570 4.89 30.00 -16.77
N THR A 571 4.44 29.32 -17.83
CA THR A 571 4.64 29.80 -19.20
C THR A 571 3.87 31.09 -19.48
N SER A 572 2.67 31.26 -18.91
CA SER A 572 1.90 32.51 -19.00
C SER A 572 2.64 33.70 -18.37
N GLU A 573 3.41 33.46 -17.31
CA GLU A 573 4.19 34.50 -16.61
C GLU A 573 5.49 34.89 -17.35
N THR A 574 6.04 34.01 -18.21
CA THR A 574 7.29 34.28 -18.94
C THR A 574 7.14 35.29 -20.09
N PRO A 575 8.18 36.09 -20.41
CA PRO A 575 8.14 37.09 -21.49
C PRO A 575 8.21 36.50 -22.92
N GLU A 576 8.77 35.29 -23.11
CA GLU A 576 8.87 34.60 -24.41
C GLU A 576 7.74 33.56 -24.63
N ARG A 577 6.48 33.97 -24.38
CA ARG A 577 5.30 33.08 -24.36
C ARG A 577 5.17 32.16 -25.58
N ALA A 578 5.37 32.68 -26.79
CA ALA A 578 5.10 31.95 -28.02
C ALA A 578 5.99 30.71 -28.20
N LYS A 579 7.30 30.84 -28.00
CA LYS A 579 8.24 29.71 -28.14
C LYS A 579 8.04 28.66 -27.05
N HIS A 580 7.77 29.09 -25.82
CA HIS A 580 7.51 28.18 -24.72
C HIS A 580 6.20 27.41 -24.91
N LEU A 581 5.15 28.06 -25.43
CA LEU A 581 3.89 27.40 -25.78
C LEU A 581 4.06 26.36 -26.89
N GLU A 582 4.84 26.65 -27.94
CA GLU A 582 5.12 25.66 -29.01
C GLU A 582 5.86 24.43 -28.46
N ASN A 583 6.84 24.63 -27.58
CA ASN A 583 7.55 23.54 -26.91
C ASN A 583 6.64 22.73 -25.98
N LEU A 584 5.76 23.39 -25.22
CA LEU A 584 4.77 22.74 -24.39
C LEU A 584 3.79 21.91 -25.22
N GLU A 585 3.26 22.47 -26.30
CA GLU A 585 2.30 21.77 -27.17
C GLU A 585 2.94 20.52 -27.79
N ALA A 586 4.20 20.61 -28.24
CA ALA A 586 4.95 19.47 -28.74
C ALA A 586 5.13 18.37 -27.68
N ARG A 587 5.41 18.75 -26.42
CA ARG A 587 5.55 17.81 -25.31
C ARG A 587 4.20 17.19 -24.94
N TRP A 588 3.14 17.97 -24.83
CA TRP A 588 1.79 17.47 -24.49
C TRP A 588 1.22 16.55 -25.57
N LYS A 589 1.50 16.82 -26.85
CA LYS A 589 1.16 15.88 -27.94
C LYS A 589 1.85 14.53 -27.76
N LYS A 590 3.10 14.53 -27.30
CA LYS A 590 3.84 13.30 -27.01
C LYS A 590 3.31 12.58 -25.77
N THR A 591 3.02 13.30 -24.69
CA THR A 591 2.44 12.69 -23.47
C THR A 591 1.05 12.15 -23.71
N PHE A 592 0.21 12.85 -24.48
CA PHE A 592 -1.13 12.40 -24.85
C PHE A 592 -1.12 11.05 -25.60
N GLY A 593 -0.12 10.81 -26.46
CA GLY A 593 0.06 9.53 -27.13
C GLY A 593 0.40 8.36 -26.21
N ASN A 594 0.79 8.64 -24.96
CA ASN A 594 1.17 7.63 -23.96
C ASN A 594 0.06 7.33 -22.95
N ILE A 595 -1.08 8.02 -23.02
CA ILE A 595 -2.19 7.93 -22.06
C ILE A 595 -3.26 6.97 -22.58
N VAL A 596 -3.88 6.21 -21.68
CA VAL A 596 -5.07 5.41 -21.98
C VAL A 596 -6.32 6.28 -21.86
N PRO A 597 -7.25 6.24 -22.83
CA PRO A 597 -8.52 6.95 -22.74
C PRO A 597 -9.28 6.58 -21.45
N HIS A 598 -9.85 7.58 -20.77
CA HIS A 598 -10.67 7.39 -19.56
C HIS A 598 -11.86 6.40 -19.71
N THR A 599 -12.25 6.09 -20.95
CA THR A 599 -13.29 5.13 -21.30
C THR A 599 -12.83 3.67 -21.24
N GLN A 600 -11.51 3.43 -21.24
CA GLN A 600 -10.90 2.09 -21.16
C GLN A 600 -10.39 1.76 -19.75
N HIS A 601 -10.60 2.67 -18.78
CA HIS A 601 -10.24 2.53 -17.37
C HIS A 601 -11.44 2.60 -16.43
#